data_AF-A0A2H1WIN7-F1
#
_entry.id   AF-A0A2H1WIN7-F1
#
_cell.length_a   1.000
_cell.length_b   1.000
_cell.length_c   1.000
_cell.angle_alpha   90.00
_cell.angle_beta   90.00
_cell.angle_gamma   90.00
#
_symmetry.space_group_name_H-M   'P 1'
#
loop_
_entity.id
_entity.type
_entity.pdbx_description
1 polymer ?
#
loop_
_entity_poly.entity_id
_entity_poly.type
_entity_poly.pdbx_seq_one_letter_code
_entity_poly.pdbx_strand_id
1 'polypeptide(L)'
;MSALPYFVMYILSFPCGFISDYGLKNNWFSINTCRKVSNSIGEYGPALALIALCHAPAGDVTQAVGLLTLVVGLNAGHLSGFMLVHIDMAPNFAGTMMGITTFFANIVSIIAPLVAGIILEDEYDFEQWRLVFYVTSGIYVVTNTIFIIFGTSARQPWNEPSDADDAESRPDPKLGTRHVQVLFLFLALAICFSMRVNMSMAIVAMTEDDIDGSFDWSMQTQSYVLTSFLWGYIVLQIPSGALEARYGAKVLLMLCIFVNSGISLTIPSVAHKARWTGLCFCRVVQGLAQGCLFTSTHSLVSRWIPIHEMGVLGSVVYGTFLGTSMQLLVSGFIIQHFGWPTIFYVNGTCGTVWFVFYSYYGSDSPQKSNLISTEEKQYIQASMQIFEESKLKNTPWKKILTCCPFYALLTSHCGHNWGFWTLITELPTYMNDVLGVHITQNGLLLAIPYMTLYLLSFPFGFMTDLAMKHNWCSISACRKICNSIGEFGPAIMLIVLCQVPAGHVTLTVAMLSGVVGLSAGHLTGIWLTHIDMTPNFAGSVMGITNFFANITGIIAPLVAGAVIADEVRH
;
A
#
# COMPACT_ATOMS: atom_id res chain seq x y z
N MET A 1 -26.99 2.80 -1.30
CA MET A 1 -26.39 1.90 -2.33
C MET A 1 -24.86 1.77 -2.18
N SER A 2 -24.16 2.75 -1.60
CA SER A 2 -22.70 2.80 -1.49
C SER A 2 -22.03 1.67 -0.67
N ALA A 3 -22.78 0.97 0.18
CA ALA A 3 -22.25 -0.14 0.98
C ALA A 3 -22.29 -1.52 0.28
N LEU A 4 -23.09 -1.64 -0.79
CA LEU A 4 -23.33 -2.90 -1.50
C LEU A 4 -22.05 -3.51 -2.12
N PRO A 5 -21.18 -2.74 -2.81
CA PRO A 5 -19.95 -3.29 -3.41
C PRO A 5 -19.02 -3.96 -2.40
N TYR A 6 -18.80 -3.30 -1.26
CA TYR A 6 -17.95 -3.81 -0.18
C TYR A 6 -18.54 -5.02 0.53
N PHE A 7 -19.87 -5.09 0.65
CA PHE A 7 -20.57 -6.22 1.24
C PHE A 7 -20.47 -7.46 0.34
N VAL A 8 -20.63 -7.27 -0.97
CA VAL A 8 -20.45 -8.35 -1.97
C VAL A 8 -19.02 -8.85 -1.98
N MET A 9 -18.01 -7.97 -1.92
CA MET A 9 -16.60 -8.36 -1.78
C MET A 9 -16.36 -9.26 -0.56
N TYR A 10 -16.94 -8.92 0.59
CA TYR A 10 -16.83 -9.75 1.79
C TYR A 10 -17.46 -11.13 1.59
N ILE A 11 -18.66 -11.20 1.03
CA ILE A 11 -19.32 -12.50 0.76
C ILE A 11 -18.50 -13.35 -0.21
N LEU A 12 -17.95 -12.75 -1.27
CA LEU A 12 -17.13 -13.45 -2.27
C LEU A 12 -15.77 -13.90 -1.72
N SER A 13 -15.28 -13.31 -0.62
CA SER A 13 -14.03 -13.75 0.00
C SER A 13 -14.09 -15.19 0.53
N PHE A 14 -15.25 -15.65 1.01
CA PHE A 14 -15.43 -17.01 1.53
C PHE A 14 -15.28 -18.10 0.46
N PRO A 15 -16.02 -18.07 -0.68
CA PRO A 15 -15.83 -19.06 -1.72
C PRO A 15 -14.44 -18.97 -2.34
N CYS A 16 -13.85 -17.78 -2.52
CA CYS A 16 -12.48 -17.64 -3.01
C CYS A 16 -11.46 -18.32 -2.07
N GLY A 17 -11.57 -18.08 -0.76
CA GLY A 17 -10.73 -18.74 0.25
C GLY A 17 -10.94 -20.25 0.30
N PHE A 18 -12.19 -20.72 0.28
CA PHE A 18 -12.52 -22.15 0.30
C PHE A 18 -12.00 -22.89 -0.93
N ILE A 19 -12.16 -22.32 -2.13
CA ILE A 19 -11.66 -22.90 -3.38
C ILE A 19 -10.14 -22.97 -3.36
N SER A 20 -9.46 -21.93 -2.86
CA SER A 20 -8.01 -21.93 -2.65
C SER A 20 -7.58 -23.10 -1.78
N ASP A 21 -8.15 -23.22 -0.58
CA ASP A 21 -7.72 -24.22 0.40
C ASP A 21 -8.11 -25.64 -0.02
N TYR A 22 -9.29 -25.82 -0.61
CA TYR A 22 -9.72 -27.10 -1.17
C TYR A 22 -8.81 -27.54 -2.33
N GLY A 23 -8.42 -26.62 -3.20
CA GLY A 23 -7.49 -26.90 -4.30
C GLY A 23 -6.09 -27.28 -3.81
N LEU A 24 -5.60 -26.62 -2.76
CA LEU A 24 -4.31 -26.95 -2.13
C LEU A 24 -4.35 -28.30 -1.41
N LYS A 25 -5.41 -28.56 -0.63
CA LYS A 25 -5.59 -29.81 0.13
C LYS A 25 -5.66 -31.05 -0.77
N ASN A 26 -6.27 -30.90 -1.95
CA ASN A 26 -6.39 -31.99 -2.93
C ASN A 26 -5.23 -32.04 -3.94
N ASN A 27 -4.17 -31.23 -3.75
CA ASN A 27 -3.02 -31.12 -4.66
C ASN A 27 -3.40 -30.79 -6.12
N TRP A 28 -4.47 -30.02 -6.35
CA TRP A 28 -4.88 -29.60 -7.69
C TRP A 28 -3.95 -28.53 -8.28
N PHE A 29 -3.40 -27.67 -7.42
CA PHE A 29 -2.50 -26.58 -7.80
C PHE A 29 -1.36 -26.45 -6.78
N SER A 30 -0.20 -25.97 -7.22
CA SER A 30 0.85 -25.51 -6.30
C SER A 30 0.40 -24.22 -5.59
N ILE A 31 0.98 -23.90 -4.43
CA ILE A 31 0.73 -22.63 -3.70
C ILE A 31 0.93 -21.44 -4.65
N ASN A 32 2.03 -21.43 -5.40
CA ASN A 32 2.33 -20.37 -6.36
C ASN A 32 1.25 -20.21 -7.44
N THR A 33 0.78 -21.32 -8.01
CA THR A 33 -0.30 -21.31 -9.01
C THR A 33 -1.61 -20.81 -8.40
N CYS A 34 -1.95 -21.27 -7.19
CA CYS A 34 -3.16 -20.87 -6.49
C CYS A 34 -3.20 -19.36 -6.21
N ARG A 35 -2.09 -18.78 -5.73
CA ARG A 35 -1.98 -17.33 -5.49
C ARG A 35 -2.05 -16.52 -6.77
N LYS A 36 -1.40 -16.95 -7.85
CA LYS A 36 -1.47 -16.30 -9.17
C LYS A 36 -2.87 -16.30 -9.76
N VAL A 37 -3.58 -17.43 -9.68
CA VAL A 37 -4.97 -17.53 -10.16
C VAL A 37 -5.89 -16.62 -9.35
N SER A 38 -5.79 -16.65 -8.01
CA SER A 38 -6.61 -15.80 -7.13
C SER A 38 -6.36 -14.30 -7.40
N ASN A 39 -5.09 -13.89 -7.55
CA ASN A 39 -4.75 -12.52 -7.91
C ASN A 39 -5.27 -12.13 -9.30
N SER A 40 -5.24 -13.06 -10.26
CA SER A 40 -5.74 -12.80 -11.61
C SER A 40 -7.24 -12.57 -11.65
N ILE A 41 -8.01 -13.28 -10.84
CA ILE A 41 -9.45 -13.01 -10.66
C ILE A 41 -9.64 -11.61 -10.06
N GLY A 42 -8.80 -11.24 -9.08
CA GLY A 42 -8.80 -9.96 -8.40
C GLY A 42 -8.42 -8.76 -9.25
N GLU A 43 -7.64 -8.92 -10.32
CA GLU A 43 -7.15 -7.78 -11.13
C GLU A 43 -7.77 -7.76 -12.54
N TYR A 44 -7.73 -8.88 -13.28
CA TYR A 44 -8.29 -8.94 -14.62
C TYR A 44 -9.82 -8.89 -14.62
N GLY A 45 -10.45 -9.46 -13.60
CA GLY A 45 -11.90 -9.41 -13.42
C GLY A 45 -12.43 -7.97 -13.33
N PRO A 46 -11.94 -7.16 -12.37
CA PRO A 46 -12.26 -5.74 -12.27
C PRO A 46 -11.93 -4.94 -13.52
N ALA A 47 -10.78 -5.20 -14.17
CA ALA A 47 -10.41 -4.51 -15.41
C ALA A 47 -11.46 -4.70 -16.52
N LEU A 48 -11.94 -5.93 -16.73
CA LEU A 48 -12.97 -6.24 -17.71
C LEU A 48 -14.32 -5.63 -17.34
N ALA A 49 -14.68 -5.65 -16.05
CA ALA A 49 -15.93 -5.08 -15.57
C ALA A 49 -15.95 -3.54 -15.67
N LEU A 50 -14.81 -2.87 -15.46
CA LEU A 50 -14.65 -1.43 -15.70
C LEU A 50 -14.76 -1.07 -17.19
N ILE A 51 -14.19 -1.89 -18.09
CA ILE A 51 -14.37 -1.68 -19.54
C ILE A 51 -15.84 -1.85 -19.93
N ALA A 52 -16.54 -2.82 -19.34
CA ALA A 52 -17.98 -3.00 -19.55
C ALA A 52 -18.78 -1.78 -19.03
N LEU A 53 -18.38 -1.19 -17.90
CA LEU A 53 -19.00 0.02 -17.35
C LEU A 53 -18.90 1.21 -18.31
N CYS A 54 -17.80 1.36 -19.05
CA CYS A 54 -17.65 2.41 -20.07
C CYS A 54 -18.66 2.33 -21.22
N HIS A 55 -19.32 1.19 -21.40
CA HIS A 55 -20.32 0.96 -22.45
C HIS A 55 -21.75 0.92 -21.90
N ALA A 56 -21.93 1.11 -20.58
CA ALA A 56 -23.26 1.19 -19.99
C ALA A 56 -23.98 2.47 -20.47
N PRO A 57 -25.25 2.39 -20.89
CA PRO A 57 -26.00 3.55 -21.35
C PRO A 57 -26.18 4.58 -20.22
N ALA A 58 -26.01 5.85 -20.55
CA ALA A 58 -26.20 6.95 -19.62
C ALA A 58 -27.63 6.95 -19.04
N GLY A 59 -27.74 7.00 -17.71
CA GLY A 59 -29.02 7.02 -16.98
C GLY A 59 -29.49 5.67 -16.42
N ASP A 60 -28.89 4.53 -16.80
CA ASP A 60 -29.21 3.24 -16.16
C ASP A 60 -28.37 3.02 -14.89
N VAL A 61 -28.86 3.60 -13.80
CA VAL A 61 -28.25 3.50 -12.46
C VAL A 61 -28.11 2.05 -12.01
N THR A 62 -29.02 1.15 -12.41
CA THR A 62 -29.02 -0.26 -11.97
C THR A 62 -27.86 -1.01 -12.59
N GLN A 63 -27.62 -0.82 -13.90
CA GLN A 63 -26.48 -1.42 -14.58
C GLN A 63 -25.15 -0.87 -14.06
N ALA A 64 -25.04 0.45 -13.89
CA ALA A 64 -23.82 1.08 -13.38
C ALA A 64 -23.47 0.59 -11.97
N VAL A 65 -24.45 0.56 -11.05
CA VAL A 65 -24.25 0.04 -9.69
C VAL A 65 -23.95 -1.46 -9.70
N GLY A 66 -24.60 -2.24 -10.57
CA GLY A 66 -24.32 -3.67 -10.72
C GLY A 66 -22.89 -3.97 -11.16
N LEU A 67 -22.39 -3.23 -12.17
CA LEU A 67 -21.02 -3.36 -12.66
C LEU A 67 -19.99 -2.88 -11.66
N LEU A 68 -20.21 -1.76 -10.97
CA LEU A 68 -19.34 -1.31 -9.88
C LEU A 68 -19.31 -2.29 -8.71
N THR A 69 -20.46 -2.92 -8.41
CA THR A 69 -20.54 -3.98 -7.40
C THR A 69 -19.73 -5.22 -7.82
N LEU A 70 -19.75 -5.57 -9.11
CA LEU A 70 -18.93 -6.66 -9.65
C LEU A 70 -17.43 -6.33 -9.61
N VAL A 71 -17.03 -5.11 -9.97
CA VAL A 71 -15.64 -4.61 -9.87
C VAL A 71 -15.10 -4.78 -8.46
N VAL A 72 -15.80 -4.24 -7.46
CA VAL A 72 -15.35 -4.33 -6.06
C VAL A 72 -15.49 -5.76 -5.52
N GLY A 73 -16.52 -6.51 -5.96
CA GLY A 73 -16.72 -7.90 -5.57
C GLY A 73 -15.57 -8.81 -5.98
N LEU A 74 -15.11 -8.69 -7.22
CA LEU A 74 -14.02 -9.53 -7.76
C LEU A 74 -12.67 -9.25 -7.09
N ASN A 75 -12.44 -8.05 -6.54
CA ASN A 75 -11.27 -7.74 -5.71
C ASN A 75 -11.13 -8.67 -4.49
N ALA A 76 -12.15 -9.45 -4.13
CA ALA A 76 -12.04 -10.51 -3.12
C ALA A 76 -10.91 -11.51 -3.42
N GLY A 77 -10.55 -11.71 -4.70
CA GLY A 77 -9.42 -12.55 -5.11
C GLY A 77 -8.06 -12.07 -4.58
N HIS A 78 -7.91 -10.79 -4.25
CA HIS A 78 -6.70 -10.25 -3.62
C HIS A 78 -6.47 -10.80 -2.20
N LEU A 79 -7.55 -11.13 -1.48
CA LEU A 79 -7.49 -11.61 -0.09
C LEU A 79 -6.89 -13.03 -0.01
N SER A 80 -7.21 -13.90 -0.97
CA SER A 80 -6.64 -15.25 -1.10
C SER A 80 -5.43 -15.33 -2.05
N GLY A 81 -5.11 -14.22 -2.72
CA GLY A 81 -3.99 -14.05 -3.65
C GLY A 81 -2.82 -13.29 -3.02
N PHE A 82 -2.60 -12.04 -3.44
CA PHE A 82 -1.44 -11.22 -3.05
C PHE A 82 -1.26 -11.09 -1.53
N MET A 83 -2.35 -10.96 -0.76
CA MET A 83 -2.25 -10.76 0.69
C MET A 83 -1.51 -11.91 1.37
N LEU A 84 -1.64 -13.14 0.86
CA LEU A 84 -1.01 -14.33 1.45
C LEU A 84 0.42 -14.56 0.96
N VAL A 85 0.82 -13.95 -0.17
CA VAL A 85 2.14 -14.15 -0.78
C VAL A 85 3.27 -13.78 0.17
N HIS A 86 3.13 -12.71 0.94
CA HIS A 86 4.13 -12.29 1.93
C HIS A 86 4.35 -13.36 3.00
N ILE A 87 3.28 -14.01 3.45
CA ILE A 87 3.35 -15.09 4.44
C ILE A 87 3.99 -16.32 3.82
N ASP A 88 3.55 -16.70 2.62
CA ASP A 88 4.06 -17.88 1.92
C ASP A 88 5.56 -17.75 1.58
N MET A 89 5.99 -16.53 1.21
CA MET A 89 7.34 -16.22 0.75
C MET A 89 8.34 -16.13 1.91
N ALA A 90 7.98 -15.46 3.01
CA ALA A 90 8.84 -15.36 4.19
C ALA A 90 8.04 -15.10 5.48
N PRO A 91 7.51 -16.15 6.15
CA PRO A 91 6.72 -16.03 7.37
C PRO A 91 7.37 -15.19 8.48
N ASN A 92 8.70 -15.29 8.61
CA ASN A 92 9.48 -14.54 9.62
C ASN A 92 9.49 -13.04 9.38
N PHE A 93 9.51 -12.66 8.11
CA PHE A 93 9.62 -11.27 7.68
C PHE A 93 8.30 -10.74 7.15
N ALA A 94 7.21 -11.51 7.27
CA ALA A 94 5.91 -11.20 6.69
C ALA A 94 5.42 -9.81 7.13
N GLY A 95 5.50 -9.50 8.43
CA GLY A 95 5.14 -8.16 8.95
C GLY A 95 5.99 -7.03 8.37
N THR A 96 7.30 -7.26 8.21
CA THR A 96 8.22 -6.30 7.58
C THR A 96 7.90 -6.09 6.10
N MET A 97 7.67 -7.16 5.35
CA MET A 97 7.35 -7.07 3.93
C MET A 97 6.00 -6.39 3.70
N MET A 98 5.00 -6.72 4.51
CA MET A 98 3.69 -6.06 4.48
C MET A 98 3.82 -4.57 4.77
N GLY A 99 4.68 -4.17 5.73
CA GLY A 99 4.95 -2.76 6.01
C GLY A 99 5.54 -2.02 4.81
N ILE A 100 6.51 -2.63 4.13
CA ILE A 100 7.14 -2.06 2.92
C ILE A 100 6.13 -1.95 1.78
N THR A 101 5.37 -3.00 1.49
CA THR A 101 4.40 -2.98 0.37
C THR A 101 3.23 -2.03 0.64
N THR A 102 2.76 -1.98 1.89
CA THR A 102 1.73 -1.01 2.30
C THR A 102 2.24 0.42 2.15
N PHE A 103 3.51 0.70 2.45
CA PHE A 103 4.09 2.04 2.31
C PHE A 103 4.01 2.54 0.88
N PHE A 104 4.47 1.74 -0.09
CA PHE A 104 4.38 2.10 -1.50
C PHE A 104 2.94 2.18 -2.00
N ALA A 105 2.05 1.29 -1.57
CA ALA A 105 0.64 1.33 -1.92
C ALA A 105 -0.03 2.66 -1.48
N ASN A 106 0.34 3.20 -0.32
CA ASN A 106 -0.20 4.48 0.14
C ASN A 106 0.33 5.68 -0.65
N ILE A 107 1.56 5.62 -1.18
CA ILE A 107 2.06 6.66 -2.10
C ILE A 107 1.22 6.67 -3.37
N VAL A 108 0.98 5.50 -3.97
CA VAL A 108 0.13 5.37 -5.16
C VAL A 108 -1.31 5.84 -4.86
N SER A 109 -1.80 5.60 -3.64
CA SER A 109 -3.12 6.06 -3.20
C SER A 109 -3.24 7.60 -3.10
N ILE A 110 -2.12 8.32 -2.94
CA ILE A 110 -2.09 9.79 -2.99
C ILE A 110 -2.09 10.29 -4.45
N ILE A 111 -1.45 9.56 -5.36
CA ILE A 111 -1.35 9.91 -6.78
C ILE A 111 -2.68 9.69 -7.51
N ALA A 112 -3.44 8.64 -7.16
CA ALA A 112 -4.66 8.29 -7.88
C ALA A 112 -5.72 9.42 -7.93
N PRO A 113 -6.05 10.12 -6.82
CA PRO A 113 -6.93 11.29 -6.88
C PRO A 113 -6.40 12.46 -7.71
N LEU A 114 -5.07 12.65 -7.76
CA LEU A 114 -4.45 13.72 -8.57
C LEU A 114 -4.59 13.42 -10.07
N VAL A 115 -4.36 12.17 -10.47
CA VAL A 115 -4.57 11.74 -11.86
C VAL A 115 -6.05 11.86 -12.25
N ALA A 116 -6.97 11.45 -11.36
CA ALA A 116 -8.40 11.61 -11.59
C ALA A 116 -8.80 13.09 -11.73
N GLY A 117 -8.24 13.98 -10.89
CA GLY A 117 -8.50 15.42 -10.96
C GLY A 117 -7.91 16.12 -12.20
N ILE A 118 -6.88 15.56 -12.83
CA ILE A 118 -6.38 16.03 -14.13
C ILE A 118 -7.28 15.57 -15.28
N ILE A 119 -7.90 14.38 -15.15
CA ILE A 119 -8.79 13.83 -16.17
C ILE A 119 -10.19 14.47 -16.09
N LEU A 120 -10.68 14.78 -14.89
CA LEU A 120 -12.01 15.29 -14.60
C LEU A 120 -12.00 16.83 -14.51
N GLU A 121 -12.00 17.50 -15.66
CA GLU A 121 -12.26 18.95 -15.77
C GLU A 121 -13.74 19.30 -15.56
N ASP A 122 -14.66 18.40 -15.94
CA ASP A 122 -16.10 18.49 -15.67
C ASP A 122 -16.58 17.17 -15.06
N GLU A 123 -16.99 17.20 -13.79
CA GLU A 123 -17.42 16.03 -13.03
C GLU A 123 -18.68 15.34 -13.61
N TYR A 124 -19.43 16.04 -14.47
CA TYR A 124 -20.62 15.52 -15.15
C TYR A 124 -20.33 14.95 -16.55
N ASP A 125 -19.10 15.07 -17.06
CA ASP A 125 -18.73 14.60 -18.39
C ASP A 125 -18.46 13.08 -18.39
N PHE A 126 -19.34 12.35 -19.08
CA PHE A 126 -19.24 10.90 -19.22
C PHE A 126 -17.97 10.45 -19.94
N GLU A 127 -17.46 11.23 -20.92
CA GLU A 127 -16.26 10.84 -21.67
C GLU A 127 -14.99 10.90 -20.81
N GLN A 128 -14.92 11.87 -19.89
CA GLN A 128 -13.81 11.98 -18.94
C GLN A 128 -13.83 10.80 -17.94
N TRP A 129 -15.01 10.41 -17.45
CA TRP A 129 -15.15 9.21 -16.62
C TRP A 129 -14.78 7.92 -17.36
N ARG A 130 -15.11 7.79 -18.66
CA ARG A 130 -14.65 6.65 -19.48
C ARG A 130 -13.14 6.59 -19.54
N LEU A 131 -12.47 7.74 -19.70
CA LEU A 131 -11.00 7.80 -19.69
C LEU A 131 -10.43 7.35 -18.34
N VAL A 132 -11.00 7.80 -17.21
CA VAL A 132 -10.60 7.33 -15.86
C VAL A 132 -10.70 5.81 -15.74
N PHE A 133 -11.80 5.21 -16.20
CA PHE A 133 -12.01 3.76 -16.13
C PHE A 133 -11.06 3.00 -17.06
N TYR A 134 -10.82 3.48 -18.29
CA TYR A 134 -9.84 2.84 -19.18
C TYR A 134 -8.42 2.88 -18.63
N VAL A 135 -7.99 4.01 -18.08
CA VAL A 135 -6.67 4.14 -17.43
C VAL A 135 -6.57 3.15 -16.26
N THR A 136 -7.60 3.09 -15.41
CA THR A 136 -7.65 2.17 -14.27
C THR A 136 -7.59 0.69 -14.72
N SER A 137 -8.36 0.30 -15.74
CA SER A 137 -8.31 -1.05 -16.31
C SER A 137 -6.93 -1.38 -16.90
N GLY A 138 -6.29 -0.40 -17.56
CA GLY A 138 -4.93 -0.57 -18.09
C GLY A 138 -3.92 -0.86 -16.98
N ILE A 139 -4.00 -0.12 -15.87
CA ILE A 139 -3.14 -0.35 -14.69
C ILE A 139 -3.37 -1.77 -14.14
N TYR A 140 -4.61 -2.19 -13.90
CA TYR A 140 -4.93 -3.53 -13.42
C TYR A 140 -4.37 -4.65 -14.30
N VAL A 141 -4.45 -4.49 -15.63
CA VAL A 141 -3.90 -5.47 -16.56
C VAL A 141 -2.37 -5.53 -16.47
N VAL A 142 -1.70 -4.38 -16.46
CA VAL A 142 -0.23 -4.30 -16.43
C VAL A 142 0.32 -4.84 -15.11
N THR A 143 -0.21 -4.40 -13.96
CA THR A 143 0.28 -4.83 -12.64
C THR A 143 0.11 -6.32 -12.44
N ASN A 144 -1.04 -6.89 -12.84
CA ASN A 144 -1.25 -8.32 -12.71
C ASN A 144 -0.39 -9.13 -13.68
N THR A 145 -0.17 -8.64 -14.90
CA THR A 145 0.74 -9.30 -15.86
C THR A 145 2.16 -9.40 -15.26
N ILE A 146 2.65 -8.31 -14.66
CA ILE A 146 3.93 -8.30 -13.94
C ILE A 146 3.93 -9.31 -12.79
N PHE A 147 2.85 -9.35 -11.98
CA PHE A 147 2.73 -10.30 -10.88
C PHE A 147 2.72 -11.77 -11.34
N ILE A 148 2.06 -12.09 -12.45
CA ILE A 148 2.04 -13.44 -13.01
C ILE A 148 3.44 -13.85 -13.51
N ILE A 149 4.17 -12.93 -14.15
CA ILE A 149 5.50 -13.21 -14.71
C ILE A 149 6.54 -13.36 -13.58
N PHE A 150 6.60 -12.39 -12.67
CA PHE A 150 7.70 -12.26 -11.70
C PHE A 150 7.34 -12.70 -10.28
N GLY A 151 6.06 -12.68 -9.92
CA GLY A 151 5.61 -13.04 -8.57
C GLY A 151 5.90 -14.51 -8.26
N THR A 152 6.30 -14.78 -7.02
CA THR A 152 6.47 -16.13 -6.50
C THR A 152 5.95 -16.23 -5.07
N SER A 153 5.29 -17.34 -4.77
CA SER A 153 4.90 -17.72 -3.40
C SER A 153 5.79 -18.85 -2.85
N ALA A 154 6.89 -19.18 -3.53
CA ALA A 154 7.87 -20.09 -3.00
C ALA A 154 8.63 -19.45 -1.84
N ARG A 155 8.91 -20.23 -0.79
CA ARG A 155 9.73 -19.80 0.34
C ARG A 155 11.09 -19.32 -0.14
N GLN A 156 11.53 -18.19 0.39
CA GLN A 156 12.78 -17.57 -0.03
C GLN A 156 13.95 -18.04 0.82
N PRO A 157 15.16 -18.21 0.23
CA PRO A 157 16.34 -18.71 0.96
C PRO A 157 16.74 -17.86 2.17
N TRP A 158 16.44 -16.56 2.13
CA TRP A 158 16.76 -15.61 3.21
C TRP A 158 15.75 -15.64 4.37
N ASN A 159 14.69 -16.45 4.28
CA ASN A 159 13.71 -16.63 5.36
C ASN A 159 14.23 -17.49 6.53
N GLU A 160 15.21 -18.39 6.30
CA GLU A 160 15.62 -19.42 7.27
C GLU A 160 17.03 -19.23 7.85
N PRO A 161 17.23 -19.53 9.15
CA PRO A 161 18.46 -20.07 9.68
C PRO A 161 18.37 -21.60 9.82
N SER A 162 19.08 -22.32 8.94
CA SER A 162 19.48 -23.76 8.97
C SER A 162 18.44 -24.85 9.27
N ASP A 163 18.30 -25.74 8.27
CA ASP A 163 17.89 -27.16 8.30
C ASP A 163 16.60 -27.52 9.08
N ALA A 164 15.48 -27.63 8.36
CA ALA A 164 14.26 -28.28 8.86
C ALA A 164 13.66 -29.23 7.80
N ASP A 165 13.60 -30.52 8.15
CA ASP A 165 12.98 -31.58 7.34
C ASP A 165 11.44 -31.46 7.26
N ASP A 166 10.87 -32.10 6.23
CA ASP A 166 9.44 -32.19 5.96
C ASP A 166 8.66 -32.85 7.11
N ALA A 167 7.64 -32.15 7.65
CA ALA A 167 6.83 -32.64 8.77
C ALA A 167 5.59 -33.44 8.30
N GLU A 168 5.35 -34.60 8.92
CA GLU A 168 4.16 -35.44 8.73
C GLU A 168 2.86 -34.75 9.21
N SER A 169 1.77 -34.95 8.46
CA SER A 169 0.45 -34.38 8.75
C SER A 169 -0.22 -35.07 9.94
N ARG A 170 -0.70 -34.27 10.90
CA ARG A 170 -1.47 -34.72 12.08
C ARG A 170 -2.95 -34.34 11.97
N PRO A 171 -3.88 -35.09 12.60
CA PRO A 171 -5.30 -34.84 12.49
C PRO A 171 -5.71 -33.49 13.10
N ASP A 172 -6.56 -32.77 12.36
CA ASP A 172 -7.05 -31.42 12.65
C ASP A 172 -8.10 -31.39 13.78
N PRO A 173 -7.88 -30.60 14.86
CA PRO A 173 -8.95 -30.26 15.80
C PRO A 173 -9.89 -29.19 15.20
N LYS A 174 -11.14 -29.60 14.94
CA LYS A 174 -12.19 -28.84 14.21
C LYS A 174 -12.45 -27.39 14.66
N LEU A 175 -12.24 -27.06 15.93
CA LEU A 175 -12.44 -25.72 16.50
C LEU A 175 -11.52 -25.57 17.71
N GLY A 176 -10.88 -24.40 17.84
CA GLY A 176 -9.84 -24.18 18.84
C GLY A 176 -9.48 -22.71 19.02
N THR A 177 -8.49 -22.45 19.87
CA THR A 177 -8.03 -21.11 20.27
C THR A 177 -7.57 -20.28 19.07
N ARG A 178 -7.07 -20.91 17.99
CA ARG A 178 -6.68 -20.19 16.76
C ARG A 178 -7.86 -19.46 16.12
N HIS A 179 -9.06 -20.05 16.15
CA HIS A 179 -10.28 -19.45 15.60
C HIS A 179 -10.74 -18.25 16.44
N VAL A 180 -10.51 -18.30 17.76
CA VAL A 180 -10.77 -17.17 18.66
C VAL A 180 -9.81 -16.01 18.35
N GLN A 181 -8.52 -16.30 18.11
CA GLN A 181 -7.57 -15.27 17.67
C GLN A 181 -7.97 -14.67 16.31
N VAL A 182 -8.34 -15.50 15.34
CA VAL A 182 -8.86 -15.07 14.02
C VAL A 182 -10.04 -14.10 14.19
N LEU A 183 -11.02 -14.46 15.03
CA LEU A 183 -12.18 -13.61 15.29
C LEU A 183 -11.76 -12.25 15.88
N PHE A 184 -10.85 -12.23 16.85
CA PHE A 184 -10.36 -10.97 17.42
C PHE A 184 -9.59 -10.12 16.40
N LEU A 185 -8.76 -10.74 15.55
CA LEU A 185 -8.02 -10.03 14.49
C LEU A 185 -8.96 -9.45 13.42
N PHE A 186 -9.99 -10.20 13.06
CA PHE A 186 -11.07 -9.72 12.20
C PHE A 186 -11.79 -8.51 12.82
N LEU A 187 -12.23 -8.62 14.08
CA LEU A 187 -12.91 -7.53 14.78
C LEU A 187 -12.01 -6.30 14.93
N ALA A 188 -10.72 -6.49 15.19
CA ALA A 188 -9.73 -5.40 15.24
C ALA A 188 -9.68 -4.62 13.93
N LEU A 189 -9.51 -5.32 12.81
CA LEU A 189 -9.46 -4.70 11.50
C LEU A 189 -10.80 -4.05 11.13
N ALA A 190 -11.93 -4.69 11.42
CA ALA A 190 -13.26 -4.13 11.17
C ALA A 190 -13.48 -2.82 11.95
N ILE A 191 -13.11 -2.78 13.24
CA ILE A 191 -13.23 -1.57 14.08
C ILE A 191 -12.32 -0.45 13.58
N CYS A 192 -11.05 -0.74 13.26
CA CYS A 192 -10.12 0.26 12.76
C CYS A 192 -10.55 0.86 11.41
N PHE A 193 -11.04 0.04 10.49
CA PHE A 193 -11.56 0.51 9.20
C PHE A 193 -12.88 1.26 9.34
N SER A 194 -13.75 0.84 10.27
CA SER A 194 -14.92 1.61 10.67
C SER A 194 -14.52 3.01 11.13
N MET A 195 -13.57 3.12 12.07
CA MET A 195 -13.05 4.42 12.54
C MET A 195 -12.40 5.26 11.41
N ARG A 196 -11.80 4.62 10.41
CA ARG A 196 -11.18 5.30 9.27
C ARG A 196 -12.21 5.99 8.39
N VAL A 197 -13.30 5.29 8.05
CA VAL A 197 -14.37 5.77 7.17
C VAL A 197 -15.37 6.66 7.92
N ASN A 198 -15.46 6.51 9.24
CA ASN A 198 -16.32 7.32 10.10
C ASN A 198 -16.13 8.83 9.86
N MET A 199 -14.88 9.30 9.73
CA MET A 199 -14.60 10.72 9.53
C MET A 199 -15.18 11.27 8.21
N SER A 200 -15.15 10.48 7.13
CA SER A 200 -15.69 10.88 5.83
C SER A 200 -17.20 11.08 5.86
N MET A 201 -17.92 10.29 6.66
CA MET A 201 -19.37 10.45 6.84
C MET A 201 -19.69 11.56 7.83
N ALA A 202 -18.96 11.63 8.94
CA ALA A 202 -19.19 12.62 9.96
C ALA A 202 -18.91 14.04 9.45
N ILE A 203 -17.91 14.24 8.60
CA ILE A 203 -17.56 15.59 8.14
C ILE A 203 -18.68 16.25 7.34
N VAL A 204 -19.43 15.47 6.55
CA VAL A 204 -20.61 15.96 5.82
C VAL A 204 -21.66 16.47 6.79
N ALA A 205 -22.00 15.66 7.81
CA ALA A 205 -22.97 16.04 8.83
C ALA A 205 -22.46 17.17 9.76
N MET A 206 -21.14 17.31 9.90
CA MET A 206 -20.53 18.38 10.68
C MET A 206 -20.56 19.73 9.95
N THR A 207 -20.81 19.77 8.63
CA THR A 207 -20.82 21.00 7.83
C THR A 207 -22.17 21.28 7.18
N GLU A 208 -23.20 20.51 7.53
CA GLU A 208 -24.56 20.68 7.01
C GLU A 208 -25.32 21.70 7.86
N ASP A 209 -25.85 22.75 7.22
CA ASP A 209 -26.42 23.93 7.89
C ASP A 209 -27.65 23.59 8.76
N ASP A 210 -28.39 22.52 8.43
CA ASP A 210 -29.62 22.09 9.13
C ASP A 210 -29.36 21.24 10.39
N ILE A 211 -28.09 20.93 10.71
CA ILE A 211 -27.73 20.10 11.86
C ILE A 211 -27.18 20.98 12.99
N ASP A 212 -27.83 20.93 14.17
CA ASP A 212 -27.37 21.63 15.38
C ASP A 212 -25.92 21.26 15.72
N GLY A 213 -25.05 22.26 15.79
CA GLY A 213 -23.61 22.09 16.06
C GLY A 213 -22.75 21.90 14.80
N SER A 214 -23.25 22.32 13.63
CA SER A 214 -22.49 22.41 12.39
C SER A 214 -21.38 23.46 12.46
N PHE A 215 -20.34 23.24 11.66
CA PHE A 215 -19.18 24.08 11.52
C PHE A 215 -19.12 24.67 10.12
N ASP A 216 -18.93 25.98 10.04
CA ASP A 216 -18.63 26.67 8.78
C ASP A 216 -17.17 26.36 8.36
N TRP A 217 -16.98 25.23 7.68
CA TRP A 217 -15.70 24.77 7.16
C TRP A 217 -15.71 24.74 5.65
N SER A 218 -14.75 25.47 5.06
CA SER A 218 -14.48 25.38 3.63
C SER A 218 -14.12 23.96 3.21
N MET A 219 -14.39 23.64 1.95
CA MET A 219 -14.02 22.35 1.34
C MET A 219 -12.52 22.04 1.48
N GLN A 220 -11.67 23.07 1.45
CA GLN A 220 -10.23 22.95 1.72
C GLN A 220 -9.95 22.49 3.16
N THR A 221 -10.67 23.04 4.14
CA THR A 221 -10.54 22.66 5.56
C THR A 221 -10.98 21.21 5.77
N GLN A 222 -12.08 20.81 5.14
CA GLN A 222 -12.57 19.44 5.19
C GLN A 222 -11.55 18.46 4.62
N SER A 223 -10.93 18.81 3.49
CA SER A 223 -9.85 18.04 2.87
C SER A 223 -8.62 17.89 3.79
N TYR A 224 -8.21 18.95 4.50
CA TYR A 224 -7.11 18.84 5.47
C TYR A 224 -7.43 17.86 6.60
N VAL A 225 -8.64 17.94 7.16
CA VAL A 225 -9.07 17.04 8.24
C VAL A 225 -9.11 15.58 7.75
N LEU A 226 -9.60 15.33 6.54
CA LEU A 226 -9.65 13.98 5.97
C LEU A 226 -8.25 13.40 5.70
N THR A 227 -7.38 14.19 5.06
CA THR A 227 -6.03 13.76 4.63
C THR A 227 -5.02 13.69 5.77
N SER A 228 -5.20 14.45 6.84
CA SER A 228 -4.29 14.48 8.01
C SER A 228 -4.05 13.11 8.67
N PHE A 229 -5.00 12.18 8.56
CA PHE A 229 -4.80 10.79 8.98
C PHE A 229 -3.63 10.12 8.26
N LEU A 230 -3.52 10.34 6.95
CA LEU A 230 -2.48 9.73 6.13
C LEU A 230 -1.08 10.23 6.51
N TRP A 231 -0.98 11.50 6.95
CA TRP A 231 0.29 12.09 7.38
C TRP A 231 0.91 11.31 8.56
N GLY A 232 0.09 10.95 9.55
CA GLY A 232 0.54 10.11 10.65
C GLY A 232 0.76 8.65 10.24
N TYR A 233 -0.13 8.13 9.40
CA TYR A 233 -0.14 6.71 9.00
C TYR A 233 1.15 6.26 8.31
N ILE A 234 1.75 7.10 7.47
CA ILE A 234 2.97 6.76 6.73
C ILE A 234 4.19 6.60 7.66
N VAL A 235 4.25 7.35 8.77
CA VAL A 235 5.43 7.43 9.65
C VAL A 235 5.78 6.06 10.26
N LEU A 236 4.77 5.30 10.72
CA LEU A 236 5.03 4.03 11.40
C LEU A 236 5.09 2.80 10.49
N GLN A 237 4.76 2.88 9.19
CA GLN A 237 4.71 1.68 8.33
C GLN A 237 6.06 1.00 8.11
N ILE A 238 7.15 1.77 8.04
CA ILE A 238 8.51 1.23 7.91
C ILE A 238 9.05 0.74 9.26
N PRO A 239 9.03 1.54 10.34
CA PRO A 239 9.55 1.08 11.63
C PRO A 239 8.66 0.03 12.31
N SER A 240 7.40 -0.16 11.90
CA SER A 240 6.47 -1.10 12.54
C SER A 240 6.99 -2.53 12.57
N GLY A 241 7.65 -3.02 11.51
CA GLY A 241 8.25 -4.37 11.51
C GLY A 241 9.38 -4.50 12.56
N ALA A 242 10.20 -3.46 12.74
CA ALA A 242 11.24 -3.43 13.76
C ALA A 242 10.68 -3.26 15.19
N LEU A 243 9.61 -2.48 15.34
CA LEU A 243 8.89 -2.36 16.60
C LEU A 243 8.23 -3.68 16.99
N GLU A 244 7.67 -4.40 16.03
CA GLU A 244 7.02 -5.68 16.23
C GLU A 244 8.02 -6.75 16.68
N ALA A 245 9.18 -6.79 16.03
CA ALA A 245 10.32 -7.61 16.41
C ALA A 245 10.78 -7.38 17.87
N ARG A 246 10.63 -6.16 18.40
CA ARG A 246 11.10 -5.79 19.76
C ARG A 246 10.04 -5.93 20.84
N TYR A 247 8.81 -5.51 20.55
CA TYR A 247 7.74 -5.39 21.54
C TYR A 247 6.65 -6.46 21.40
N GLY A 248 6.66 -7.23 20.31
CA GLY A 248 5.64 -8.21 19.99
C GLY A 248 4.46 -7.59 19.22
N ALA A 249 3.84 -8.40 18.37
CA ALA A 249 2.73 -7.98 17.52
C ALA A 249 1.44 -7.76 18.33
N LYS A 250 1.20 -8.55 19.39
CA LYS A 250 0.05 -8.37 20.31
C LYS A 250 0.02 -6.97 20.91
N VAL A 251 1.16 -6.51 21.45
CA VAL A 251 1.25 -5.23 22.18
C VAL A 251 1.02 -4.06 21.22
N LEU A 252 1.60 -4.12 20.02
CA LEU A 252 1.40 -3.07 19.01
C LEU A 252 -0.05 -2.99 18.54
N LEU A 253 -0.71 -4.14 18.29
CA LEU A 253 -2.12 -4.17 17.91
C LEU A 253 -3.03 -3.61 19.02
N MET A 254 -2.76 -3.98 20.27
CA MET A 254 -3.47 -3.44 21.44
C MET A 254 -3.30 -1.93 21.58
N LEU A 255 -2.05 -1.43 21.46
CA LEU A 255 -1.76 0.00 21.53
C LEU A 255 -2.47 0.77 20.40
N CYS A 256 -2.46 0.23 19.19
CA CYS A 256 -3.16 0.79 18.04
C CYS A 256 -4.65 1.02 18.35
N ILE A 257 -5.36 -0.01 18.80
CA ILE A 257 -6.80 0.08 19.07
C ILE A 257 -7.08 0.94 20.30
N PHE A 258 -6.26 0.86 21.35
CA PHE A 258 -6.40 1.69 22.54
C PHE A 258 -6.32 3.18 22.21
N VAL A 259 -5.27 3.60 21.49
CA VAL A 259 -5.08 4.99 21.08
C VAL A 259 -6.20 5.44 20.15
N ASN A 260 -6.57 4.63 19.16
CA ASN A 260 -7.65 4.98 18.24
C ASN A 260 -9.00 5.14 18.93
N SER A 261 -9.30 4.25 19.89
CA SER A 261 -10.53 4.29 20.68
C SER A 261 -10.58 5.53 21.58
N GLY A 262 -9.50 5.79 22.32
CA GLY A 262 -9.38 6.95 23.18
C GLY A 262 -9.53 8.26 22.41
N ILE A 263 -8.83 8.39 21.29
CA ILE A 263 -8.95 9.58 20.44
C ILE A 263 -10.37 9.70 19.86
N SER A 264 -10.97 8.59 19.38
CA SER A 264 -12.35 8.60 18.87
C SER A 264 -13.34 9.14 19.89
N LEU A 265 -13.25 8.72 21.16
CA LEU A 265 -14.12 9.24 22.23
C LEU A 265 -13.92 10.74 22.49
N THR A 266 -12.73 11.28 22.24
CA THR A 266 -12.43 12.71 22.44
C THR A 266 -12.79 13.60 21.25
N ILE A 267 -12.95 13.05 20.04
CA ILE A 267 -13.16 13.82 18.81
C ILE A 267 -14.31 14.85 18.93
N PRO A 268 -15.50 14.50 19.44
CA PRO A 268 -16.58 15.49 19.56
C PRO A 268 -16.23 16.67 20.47
N SER A 269 -15.56 16.40 21.59
CA SER A 269 -15.12 17.46 22.51
C SER A 269 -14.03 18.35 21.91
N VAL A 270 -13.11 17.77 21.14
CA VAL A 270 -12.04 18.49 20.44
C VAL A 270 -12.60 19.34 19.31
N ALA A 271 -13.60 18.84 18.56
CA ALA A 271 -14.26 19.58 17.50
C ALA A 271 -14.86 20.90 18.01
N HIS A 272 -15.57 20.87 19.15
CA HIS A 272 -16.18 22.08 19.71
C HIS A 272 -15.16 23.07 20.31
N LYS A 273 -14.06 22.59 20.90
CA LYS A 273 -13.09 23.46 21.61
C LYS A 273 -11.95 23.95 20.72
N ALA A 274 -11.41 23.08 19.88
CA ALA A 274 -10.20 23.30 19.09
C ALA A 274 -10.47 23.32 17.57
N ARG A 275 -11.74 23.20 17.15
CA ARG A 275 -12.18 23.28 15.75
C ARG A 275 -11.40 22.30 14.86
N TRP A 276 -11.17 22.67 13.60
CA TRP A 276 -10.57 21.79 12.59
C TRP A 276 -9.09 21.47 12.86
N THR A 277 -8.33 22.37 13.48
CA THR A 277 -6.90 22.14 13.77
C THR A 277 -6.71 21.06 14.83
N GLY A 278 -7.53 21.07 15.88
CA GLY A 278 -7.55 20.00 16.89
C GLY A 278 -7.94 18.65 16.30
N LEU A 279 -8.89 18.64 15.36
CA LEU A 279 -9.28 17.42 14.64
C LEU A 279 -8.15 16.88 13.78
N CYS A 280 -7.42 17.74 13.05
CA CYS A 280 -6.24 17.33 12.31
C CYS A 280 -5.21 16.65 13.23
N PHE A 281 -4.95 17.20 14.42
CA PHE A 281 -4.06 16.57 15.39
C PHE A 281 -4.56 15.18 15.83
N CYS A 282 -5.83 15.07 16.21
CA CYS A 282 -6.45 13.79 16.56
C CYS A 282 -6.31 12.76 15.42
N ARG A 283 -6.54 13.18 14.17
CA ARG A 283 -6.44 12.33 12.98
C ARG A 283 -4.99 11.89 12.70
N VAL A 284 -4.01 12.78 12.86
CA VAL A 284 -2.59 12.42 12.76
C VAL A 284 -2.23 11.35 13.80
N VAL A 285 -2.67 11.51 15.05
CA VAL A 285 -2.41 10.52 16.12
C VAL A 285 -3.08 9.18 15.83
N GLN A 286 -4.34 9.18 15.35
CA GLN A 286 -5.02 7.95 14.90
C GLN A 286 -4.26 7.28 13.76
N GLY A 287 -3.83 8.05 12.76
CA GLY A 287 -3.03 7.60 11.63
C GLY A 287 -1.75 6.93 12.11
N LEU A 288 -0.98 7.64 12.94
CA LEU A 288 0.27 7.14 13.52
C LEU A 288 0.07 5.80 14.19
N ALA A 289 -0.92 5.69 15.08
CA ALA A 289 -1.24 4.45 15.78
C ALA A 289 -1.69 3.32 14.83
N GLN A 290 -2.44 3.64 13.77
CA GLN A 290 -2.86 2.63 12.77
C GLN A 290 -1.72 2.19 11.84
N GLY A 291 -0.59 2.90 11.77
CA GLY A 291 0.53 2.54 10.88
C GLY A 291 1.13 1.16 11.14
N CYS A 292 0.93 0.57 12.32
CA CYS A 292 1.34 -0.81 12.64
C CYS A 292 0.21 -1.85 12.53
N LEU A 293 -1.02 -1.44 12.18
CA LEU A 293 -2.19 -2.32 12.19
C LEU A 293 -2.01 -3.54 11.29
N PHE A 294 -1.64 -3.32 10.02
CA PHE A 294 -1.46 -4.40 9.06
C PHE A 294 -0.25 -5.25 9.38
N THR A 295 0.89 -4.67 9.75
CA THR A 295 2.11 -5.43 10.05
C THR A 295 1.91 -6.35 11.26
N SER A 296 1.34 -5.82 12.35
CA SER A 296 1.07 -6.60 13.56
C SER A 296 0.01 -7.68 13.32
N THR A 297 -1.06 -7.37 12.60
CA THR A 297 -2.09 -8.38 12.27
C THR A 297 -1.52 -9.47 11.38
N HIS A 298 -0.70 -9.11 10.41
CA HIS A 298 -0.09 -10.03 9.46
C HIS A 298 0.92 -10.98 10.13
N SER A 299 1.67 -10.49 11.11
CA SER A 299 2.55 -11.31 11.94
C SER A 299 1.78 -12.24 12.90
N LEU A 300 0.69 -11.76 13.51
CA LEU A 300 -0.15 -12.63 14.35
C LEU A 300 -0.79 -13.73 13.50
N VAL A 301 -1.27 -13.41 12.31
CA VAL A 301 -1.80 -14.37 11.35
C VAL A 301 -0.75 -15.43 10.99
N SER A 302 0.48 -15.01 10.63
CA SER A 302 1.54 -15.94 10.24
C SER A 302 2.00 -16.89 11.35
N ARG A 303 1.72 -16.54 12.62
CA ARG A 303 2.06 -17.36 13.81
C ARG A 303 0.91 -18.22 14.33
N TRP A 304 -0.33 -17.93 13.96
CA TRP A 304 -1.51 -18.59 14.52
C TRP A 304 -2.26 -19.46 13.52
N ILE A 305 -2.15 -19.18 12.22
CA ILE A 305 -2.93 -19.84 11.19
C ILE A 305 -2.03 -20.81 10.40
N PRO A 306 -2.35 -22.12 10.41
CA PRO A 306 -1.67 -23.12 9.58
C PRO A 306 -1.76 -22.79 8.08
N ILE A 307 -0.70 -23.13 7.32
CA ILE A 307 -0.59 -22.83 5.87
C ILE A 307 -1.80 -23.38 5.08
N HIS A 308 -2.32 -24.54 5.48
CA HIS A 308 -3.42 -25.23 4.79
C HIS A 308 -4.82 -24.63 5.06
N GLU A 309 -4.98 -23.85 6.12
CA GLU A 309 -6.23 -23.14 6.48
C GLU A 309 -6.11 -21.62 6.16
N MET A 310 -5.00 -21.23 5.55
CA MET A 310 -4.60 -19.84 5.42
C MET A 310 -5.49 -19.06 4.43
N GLY A 311 -6.02 -19.71 3.38
CA GLY A 311 -6.91 -19.07 2.42
C GLY A 311 -8.26 -18.69 3.03
N VAL A 312 -8.88 -19.59 3.79
CA VAL A 312 -10.17 -19.36 4.46
C VAL A 312 -10.00 -18.44 5.65
N LEU A 313 -9.15 -18.78 6.62
CA LEU A 313 -9.00 -17.99 7.84
C LEU A 313 -8.32 -16.65 7.57
N GLY A 314 -7.38 -16.58 6.62
CA GLY A 314 -6.80 -15.32 6.15
C GLY A 314 -7.85 -14.41 5.52
N SER A 315 -8.72 -14.94 4.66
CA SER A 315 -9.84 -14.17 4.08
C SER A 315 -10.78 -13.63 5.15
N VAL A 316 -11.06 -14.40 6.21
CA VAL A 316 -11.85 -13.93 7.35
C VAL A 316 -11.17 -12.75 8.04
N VAL A 317 -9.88 -12.85 8.37
CA VAL A 317 -9.14 -11.77 9.04
C VAL A 317 -9.09 -10.51 8.17
N TYR A 318 -8.69 -10.64 6.90
CA TYR A 318 -8.53 -9.51 5.98
C TYR A 318 -9.83 -9.02 5.35
N GLY A 319 -10.99 -9.55 5.77
CA GLY A 319 -12.33 -9.07 5.40
C GLY A 319 -12.68 -7.68 5.95
N THR A 320 -11.72 -6.75 5.97
CA THR A 320 -11.80 -5.41 6.59
C THR A 320 -12.93 -4.56 6.00
N PHE A 321 -13.29 -4.82 4.75
CA PHE A 321 -14.36 -4.15 4.02
C PHE A 321 -15.75 -4.39 4.62
N LEU A 322 -15.97 -5.47 5.40
CA LEU A 322 -17.23 -5.62 6.14
C LEU A 322 -17.39 -4.50 7.17
N GLY A 323 -16.32 -4.14 7.89
CA GLY A 323 -16.34 -3.03 8.84
C GLY A 323 -16.72 -1.71 8.17
N THR A 324 -16.14 -1.44 7.01
CA THR A 324 -16.51 -0.30 6.16
C THR A 324 -17.97 -0.33 5.74
N SER A 325 -18.46 -1.47 5.21
CA SER A 325 -19.87 -1.62 4.82
C SER A 325 -20.83 -1.37 5.97
N MET A 326 -20.59 -2.00 7.11
CA MET A 326 -21.43 -1.87 8.30
C MET A 326 -21.43 -0.42 8.79
N GLN A 327 -20.26 0.22 8.83
CA GLN A 327 -20.15 1.62 9.24
C GLN A 327 -20.89 2.57 8.29
N LEU A 328 -20.79 2.38 6.98
CA LEU A 328 -21.51 3.19 5.99
C LEU A 328 -23.04 3.01 6.11
N LEU A 329 -23.51 1.79 6.39
CA LEU A 329 -24.94 1.53 6.60
C LEU A 329 -25.47 2.15 7.90
N VAL A 330 -24.71 2.02 8.98
CA VAL A 330 -25.15 2.42 10.33
C VAL A 330 -24.96 3.93 10.56
N SER A 331 -23.93 4.55 9.98
CA SER A 331 -23.62 5.98 10.20
C SER A 331 -24.76 6.92 9.81
N GLY A 332 -25.41 6.72 8.66
CA GLY A 332 -26.54 7.55 8.23
C GLY A 332 -27.71 7.53 9.22
N PHE A 333 -28.06 6.34 9.71
CA PHE A 333 -29.10 6.17 10.72
C PHE A 333 -28.73 6.83 12.06
N ILE A 334 -27.48 6.67 12.50
CA ILE A 334 -27.01 7.30 13.75
C ILE A 334 -27.00 8.82 13.64
N ILE A 335 -26.51 9.38 12.54
CA ILE A 335 -26.46 10.83 12.32
C ILE A 335 -27.86 11.43 12.40
N GLN A 336 -28.82 10.84 11.69
CA GLN A 336 -30.17 11.37 11.60
C GLN A 336 -30.92 11.37 12.94
N HIS A 337 -30.72 10.35 13.78
CA HIS A 337 -31.47 10.20 15.04
C HIS A 337 -30.73 10.68 16.29
N PHE A 338 -29.40 10.60 16.30
CA PHE A 338 -28.57 10.82 17.48
C PHE A 338 -27.41 11.81 17.25
N GLY A 339 -27.33 12.40 16.06
CA GLY A 339 -26.28 13.36 15.68
C GLY A 339 -24.92 12.72 15.38
N TRP A 340 -24.06 13.50 14.73
CA TRP A 340 -22.71 13.09 14.35
C TRP A 340 -21.78 12.71 15.52
N PRO A 341 -21.88 13.29 16.75
CA PRO A 341 -20.99 12.92 17.87
C PRO A 341 -21.10 11.45 18.25
N THR A 342 -22.32 10.90 18.16
CA THR A 342 -22.66 9.54 18.59
C THR A 342 -21.87 8.48 17.83
N ILE A 343 -21.55 8.71 16.56
CA ILE A 343 -20.80 7.74 15.77
C ILE A 343 -19.37 7.54 16.31
N PHE A 344 -18.75 8.61 16.79
CA PHE A 344 -17.43 8.57 17.41
C PHE A 344 -17.44 7.88 18.77
N TYR A 345 -18.51 8.08 19.55
CA TYR A 345 -18.71 7.41 20.83
C TYR A 345 -18.93 5.91 20.68
N VAL A 346 -19.76 5.49 19.72
CA VAL A 346 -20.01 4.07 19.43
C VAL A 346 -18.73 3.38 19.01
N ASN A 347 -18.02 3.91 18.01
CA ASN A 347 -16.76 3.31 17.53
C ASN A 347 -15.70 3.25 18.62
N GLY A 348 -15.51 4.34 19.38
CA GLY A 348 -14.55 4.39 20.49
C GLY A 348 -14.88 3.39 21.61
N THR A 349 -16.17 3.19 21.91
CA THR A 349 -16.62 2.22 22.91
C THR A 349 -16.39 0.79 22.43
N CYS A 350 -16.75 0.47 21.18
CA CYS A 350 -16.51 -0.85 20.59
C CYS A 350 -15.02 -1.23 20.62
N GLY A 351 -14.13 -0.30 20.24
CA GLY A 351 -12.69 -0.54 20.31
C GLY A 351 -12.16 -0.68 21.74
N THR A 352 -12.73 0.05 22.70
CA THR A 352 -12.39 -0.09 24.13
C THR A 352 -12.80 -1.46 24.67
N VAL A 353 -14.01 -1.92 24.35
CA VAL A 353 -14.50 -3.26 24.71
C VAL A 353 -13.59 -4.33 24.10
N TRP A 354 -13.27 -4.21 22.80
CA TRP A 354 -12.34 -5.12 22.13
C TRP A 354 -10.98 -5.16 22.84
N PHE A 355 -10.42 -4.00 23.22
CA PHE A 355 -9.14 -3.92 23.92
C PHE A 355 -9.16 -4.68 25.24
N VAL A 356 -10.22 -4.54 26.03
CA VAL A 356 -10.37 -5.26 27.31
C VAL A 356 -10.42 -6.77 27.07
N PHE A 357 -11.26 -7.26 26.15
CA PHE A 357 -11.34 -8.69 25.87
C PHE A 357 -10.04 -9.25 25.27
N TYR A 358 -9.43 -8.57 24.30
CA TYR A 358 -8.20 -9.03 23.67
C TYR A 358 -7.00 -8.98 24.61
N SER A 359 -7.00 -8.09 25.62
CA SER A 359 -5.96 -8.08 26.64
C SER A 359 -5.87 -9.42 27.40
N TYR A 360 -7.03 -10.02 27.69
CA TYR A 360 -7.17 -11.28 28.40
C TYR A 360 -7.03 -12.51 27.48
N TYR A 361 -7.74 -12.52 26.34
CA TYR A 361 -7.78 -13.69 25.44
C TYR A 361 -6.69 -13.70 24.35
N GLY A 362 -6.18 -12.53 23.94
CA GLY A 362 -5.19 -12.41 22.88
C GLY A 362 -3.82 -12.95 23.28
N SER A 363 -3.07 -13.51 22.35
CA SER A 363 -1.73 -14.05 22.62
C SER A 363 -0.79 -13.84 21.44
N ASP A 364 0.48 -13.50 21.71
CA ASP A 364 1.47 -13.13 20.67
C ASP A 364 1.97 -14.34 19.85
N SER A 365 1.87 -15.52 20.44
CA SER A 365 2.14 -16.79 19.77
C SER A 365 1.40 -17.95 20.47
N PRO A 366 1.20 -19.09 19.80
CA PRO A 366 0.64 -20.29 20.41
C PRO A 366 1.44 -20.77 21.62
N GLN A 367 2.76 -20.56 21.68
CA GLN A 367 3.59 -20.99 22.81
C GLN A 367 3.35 -20.16 24.07
N LYS A 368 3.03 -18.86 23.92
CA LYS A 368 2.79 -17.92 25.03
C LYS A 368 1.33 -17.91 25.49
N SER A 369 0.45 -18.63 24.80
CA SER A 369 -0.96 -18.74 25.17
C SER A 369 -1.16 -19.72 26.32
N ASN A 370 -1.89 -19.28 27.35
CA ASN A 370 -2.31 -20.13 28.48
C ASN A 370 -3.63 -20.87 28.21
N LEU A 371 -4.34 -20.51 27.13
CA LEU A 371 -5.69 -21.01 26.82
C LEU A 371 -5.70 -22.11 25.76
N ILE A 372 -4.57 -22.31 25.06
CA ILE A 372 -4.47 -23.27 23.97
C ILE A 372 -4.33 -24.70 24.49
N SER A 373 -5.00 -25.65 23.84
CA SER A 373 -4.83 -27.08 24.17
C SER A 373 -3.49 -27.60 23.66
N THR A 374 -2.97 -28.65 24.30
CA THR A 374 -1.69 -29.26 23.91
C THR A 374 -1.77 -29.84 22.50
N GLU A 375 -2.92 -30.42 22.13
CA GLU A 375 -3.15 -31.00 20.80
C GLU A 375 -3.13 -29.93 19.71
N GLU A 376 -3.83 -28.80 19.94
CA GLU A 376 -3.88 -27.69 18.97
C GLU A 376 -2.51 -27.01 18.85
N LYS A 377 -1.80 -26.81 19.97
CA LYS A 377 -0.44 -26.27 19.96
C LYS A 377 0.50 -27.14 19.12
N GLN A 378 0.45 -28.46 19.29
CA GLN A 378 1.26 -29.40 18.50
C GLN A 378 0.84 -29.44 17.04
N TYR A 379 -0.45 -29.35 16.72
CA TYR A 379 -0.95 -29.27 15.35
C TYR A 379 -0.40 -28.03 14.63
N ILE A 380 -0.52 -26.86 15.26
CA ILE A 380 -0.03 -25.60 14.73
C ILE A 380 1.50 -25.65 14.54
N GLN A 381 2.24 -26.18 15.53
CA GLN A 381 3.69 -26.36 15.44
C GLN A 381 4.13 -27.37 14.38
N ALA A 382 3.38 -28.45 14.16
CA ALA A 382 3.68 -29.42 13.11
C ALA A 382 3.37 -28.84 11.71
N SER A 383 2.34 -28.00 11.60
CA SER A 383 1.96 -27.34 10.34
C SER A 383 2.88 -26.18 9.94
N MET A 384 3.56 -25.58 10.92
CA MET A 384 4.48 -24.47 10.73
C MET A 384 5.88 -24.95 11.04
N GLN A 385 6.68 -25.27 10.01
CA GLN A 385 8.12 -25.54 10.12
C GLN A 385 8.78 -24.51 11.05
N ILE A 386 9.01 -24.90 12.31
CA ILE A 386 9.06 -24.01 13.48
C ILE A 386 10.19 -22.99 13.35
N PHE A 387 9.86 -21.71 13.53
CA PHE A 387 10.82 -20.75 14.07
C PHE A 387 10.84 -20.91 15.59
N GLU A 388 11.98 -21.39 16.13
CA GLU A 388 12.47 -20.87 17.41
C GLU A 388 12.39 -19.35 17.35
N GLU A 389 12.19 -18.65 18.48
CA GLU A 389 12.36 -17.20 18.53
C GLU A 389 13.71 -16.88 17.89
N SER A 390 13.71 -16.55 16.59
CA SER A 390 14.91 -16.09 15.94
C SER A 390 15.14 -14.80 16.70
N LYS A 391 16.15 -14.81 17.56
CA LYS A 391 16.68 -13.60 18.13
C LYS A 391 17.06 -12.81 16.90
N LEU A 392 16.16 -11.94 16.44
CA LEU A 392 16.43 -11.01 15.36
C LEU A 392 17.79 -10.45 15.70
N LYS A 393 18.80 -10.79 14.91
CA LYS A 393 20.12 -10.23 15.12
C LYS A 393 19.90 -8.74 15.04
N ASN A 394 20.06 -8.06 16.18
CA ASN A 394 19.81 -6.64 16.30
C ASN A 394 20.42 -5.96 15.08
N THR A 395 19.57 -5.30 14.28
CA THR A 395 20.03 -4.59 13.09
C THR A 395 21.20 -3.71 13.53
N PRO A 396 22.39 -3.88 12.95
CA PRO A 396 23.58 -3.23 13.45
C PRO A 396 23.58 -1.77 13.00
N TRP A 397 22.63 -0.98 13.50
CA TRP A 397 22.35 0.40 13.10
C TRP A 397 23.61 1.26 13.12
N LYS A 398 24.42 1.12 14.18
CA LYS A 398 25.69 1.82 14.27
C LYS A 398 26.60 1.47 13.10
N LYS A 399 26.74 0.19 12.73
CA LYS A 399 27.60 -0.23 11.61
C LYS A 399 27.07 0.20 10.25
N ILE A 400 25.74 0.15 10.05
CA ILE A 400 25.07 0.60 8.82
C ILE A 400 25.23 2.11 8.66
N LEU A 401 24.90 2.87 9.71
CA LEU A 401 24.98 4.33 9.72
C LEU A 401 26.43 4.86 9.78
N THR A 402 27.44 4.03 10.05
CA THR A 402 28.85 4.45 9.98
C THR A 402 29.55 4.00 8.69
N CYS A 403 28.89 3.24 7.81
CA CYS A 403 29.54 2.75 6.61
C CYS A 403 29.40 3.73 5.43
N CYS A 404 30.52 4.03 4.79
CA CYS A 404 30.57 4.91 3.61
C CYS A 404 29.68 4.42 2.44
N PRO A 405 29.60 3.11 2.13
CA PRO A 405 28.72 2.61 1.07
C PRO A 405 27.24 2.91 1.28
N PHE A 406 26.77 2.94 2.53
CA PHE A 406 25.38 3.29 2.86
C PHE A 406 25.09 4.74 2.51
N TYR A 407 25.98 5.66 2.86
CA TYR A 407 25.81 7.07 2.51
C TYR A 407 25.88 7.32 1.01
N ALA A 408 26.77 6.64 0.29
CA ALA A 408 26.81 6.72 -1.17
C ALA A 408 25.47 6.29 -1.80
N LEU A 409 24.91 5.17 -1.31
CA LEU A 409 23.60 4.67 -1.74
C LEU A 409 22.46 5.66 -1.39
N LEU A 410 22.46 6.18 -0.16
CA LEU A 410 21.49 7.15 0.32
C LEU A 410 21.49 8.43 -0.53
N THR A 411 22.67 9.03 -0.76
CA THR A 411 22.80 10.27 -1.51
C THR A 411 22.40 10.11 -2.97
N SER A 412 22.79 8.99 -3.59
CA SER A 412 22.38 8.73 -4.98
C SER A 412 20.88 8.45 -5.10
N HIS A 413 20.27 7.72 -4.15
CA HIS A 413 18.82 7.52 -4.15
C HIS A 413 18.08 8.85 -3.97
N CYS A 414 18.55 9.73 -3.09
CA CYS A 414 17.96 11.06 -2.88
C CYS A 414 18.09 11.97 -4.11
N GLY A 415 19.25 11.96 -4.77
CA GLY A 415 19.51 12.74 -5.99
C GLY A 415 18.63 12.30 -7.15
N HIS A 416 18.53 10.98 -7.37
CA HIS A 416 17.61 10.42 -8.36
C HIS A 416 16.17 10.87 -8.11
N ASN A 417 15.69 10.69 -6.88
CA ASN A 417 14.29 10.96 -6.55
C ASN A 417 13.98 12.46 -6.71
N TRP A 418 14.92 13.34 -6.35
CA TRP A 418 14.78 14.78 -6.61
C TRP A 418 14.56 15.05 -8.11
N GLY A 419 15.44 14.56 -8.97
CA GLY A 419 15.35 14.79 -10.42
C GLY A 419 14.10 14.16 -11.04
N PHE A 420 13.81 12.91 -10.68
CA PHE A 420 12.66 12.17 -11.19
C PHE A 420 11.33 12.82 -10.81
N TRP A 421 11.14 13.19 -9.54
CA TRP A 421 9.90 13.83 -9.10
C TRP A 421 9.74 15.25 -9.63
N THR A 422 10.83 16.03 -9.71
CA THR A 422 10.77 17.37 -10.34
C THR A 422 10.31 17.26 -11.79
N LEU A 423 10.83 16.29 -12.56
CA LEU A 423 10.38 16.07 -13.93
C LEU A 423 8.92 15.62 -13.96
N ILE A 424 8.50 14.70 -13.09
CA ILE A 424 7.09 14.28 -13.08
C ILE A 424 6.13 15.44 -12.79
N THR A 425 6.46 16.31 -11.83
CA THR A 425 5.57 17.39 -11.41
C THR A 425 5.60 18.58 -12.35
N GLU A 426 6.79 19.00 -12.80
CA GLU A 426 6.95 20.24 -13.57
C GLU A 426 6.89 20.03 -15.08
N LEU A 427 7.09 18.81 -15.59
CA LEU A 427 7.09 18.54 -17.02
C LEU A 427 5.77 18.91 -17.73
N PRO A 428 4.58 18.61 -17.19
CA PRO A 428 3.33 19.04 -17.81
C PRO A 428 3.22 20.56 -17.91
N THR A 429 3.54 21.26 -16.82
CA THR A 429 3.54 22.73 -16.75
C THR A 429 4.53 23.34 -17.74
N TYR A 430 5.75 22.80 -17.81
CA TYR A 430 6.76 23.23 -18.77
C TYR A 430 6.31 23.05 -20.23
N MET A 431 5.70 21.90 -20.54
CA MET A 431 5.18 21.62 -21.88
C MET A 431 4.04 22.56 -22.28
N ASN A 432 3.16 22.90 -21.34
CA ASN A 432 2.04 23.81 -21.58
C ASN A 432 2.50 25.27 -21.69
N ASP A 433 3.22 25.76 -20.69
CA ASP A 433 3.47 27.19 -20.49
C ASP A 433 4.70 27.68 -21.28
N VAL A 434 5.73 26.85 -21.45
CA VAL A 434 6.97 27.22 -22.15
C VAL A 434 6.95 26.78 -23.61
N LEU A 435 6.48 25.56 -23.89
CA LEU A 435 6.45 25.02 -25.26
C LEU A 435 5.14 25.29 -26.00
N GLY A 436 4.10 25.79 -25.32
CA GLY A 436 2.78 26.05 -25.91
C GLY A 436 2.06 24.77 -26.37
N VAL A 437 2.49 23.61 -25.86
CA VAL A 437 1.90 22.31 -26.20
C VAL A 437 0.73 22.09 -25.26
N HIS A 438 -0.48 22.44 -25.71
CA HIS A 438 -1.70 22.19 -24.95
C HIS A 438 -1.83 20.71 -24.59
N ILE A 439 -1.77 20.43 -23.29
CA ILE A 439 -1.73 19.09 -22.69
C ILE A 439 -2.94 18.25 -23.15
N THR A 440 -4.11 18.88 -23.28
CA THR A 440 -5.38 18.25 -23.69
C THR A 440 -5.39 17.75 -25.14
N GLN A 441 -4.60 18.35 -26.03
CA GLN A 441 -4.55 17.98 -27.46
C GLN A 441 -3.36 17.07 -27.79
N ASN A 442 -2.34 17.01 -26.94
CA ASN A 442 -1.05 16.38 -27.22
C ASN A 442 -0.62 15.38 -26.14
N GLY A 443 -1.57 14.68 -25.49
CA GLY A 443 -1.29 13.67 -24.47
C GLY A 443 -0.32 12.56 -24.90
N LEU A 444 -0.26 12.26 -26.21
CA LEU A 444 0.73 11.34 -26.78
C LEU A 444 2.17 11.85 -26.55
N LEU A 445 2.42 13.15 -26.70
CA LEU A 445 3.74 13.76 -26.51
C LEU A 445 4.20 13.71 -25.04
N LEU A 446 3.26 13.75 -24.09
CA LEU A 446 3.54 13.60 -22.66
C LEU A 446 3.82 12.15 -22.26
N ALA A 447 3.26 11.18 -22.98
CA ALA A 447 3.48 9.76 -22.71
C ALA A 447 4.84 9.27 -23.23
N ILE A 448 5.42 9.88 -24.27
CA ILE A 448 6.67 9.42 -24.92
C ILE A 448 7.83 9.32 -23.92
N PRO A 449 8.13 10.31 -23.05
CA PRO A 449 9.24 10.20 -22.10
C PRO A 449 9.13 9.01 -21.15
N TYR A 450 7.94 8.78 -20.59
CA TYR A 450 7.69 7.68 -19.67
C TYR A 450 7.65 6.31 -20.36
N MET A 451 7.08 6.25 -21.58
CA MET A 451 7.15 5.06 -22.42
C MET A 451 8.58 4.70 -22.79
N THR A 452 9.43 5.71 -23.02
CA THR A 452 10.85 5.52 -23.30
C THR A 452 11.58 4.90 -22.11
N LEU A 453 11.29 5.34 -20.88
CA LEU A 453 11.81 4.71 -19.65
C LEU A 453 11.42 3.23 -19.57
N TYR A 454 10.15 2.92 -19.78
CA TYR A 454 9.68 1.53 -19.75
C TYR A 454 10.39 0.67 -20.80
N LEU A 455 10.46 1.14 -22.05
CA LEU A 455 11.10 0.40 -23.13
C LEU A 455 12.61 0.24 -22.94
N LEU A 456 13.31 1.24 -22.40
CA LEU A 456 14.74 1.16 -22.12
C LEU A 456 15.08 0.32 -20.88
N SER A 457 14.13 0.09 -19.97
CA SER A 457 14.36 -0.79 -18.81
C SER A 457 14.71 -2.23 -19.20
N PHE A 458 14.13 -2.75 -20.29
CA PHE A 458 14.38 -4.10 -20.81
C PHE A 458 15.81 -4.31 -21.29
N PRO A 459 16.36 -3.51 -22.23
CA PRO A 459 17.74 -3.66 -22.67
C PRO A 459 18.73 -3.41 -21.53
N PHE A 460 18.46 -2.47 -20.62
CA PHE A 460 19.30 -2.29 -19.43
C PHE A 460 19.36 -3.54 -18.56
N GLY A 461 18.22 -4.16 -18.25
CA GLY A 461 18.14 -5.41 -17.50
C GLY A 461 18.90 -6.55 -18.20
N PHE A 462 18.59 -6.77 -19.49
CA PHE A 462 19.23 -7.81 -20.29
C PHE A 462 20.74 -7.65 -20.40
N MET A 463 21.23 -6.42 -20.62
CA MET A 463 22.67 -6.13 -20.70
C MET A 463 23.36 -6.35 -19.35
N THR A 464 22.73 -6.01 -18.23
CA THR A 464 23.30 -6.29 -16.91
C THR A 464 23.38 -7.78 -16.65
N ASP A 465 22.36 -8.55 -17.00
CA ASP A 465 22.34 -10.00 -16.82
C ASP A 465 23.36 -10.69 -17.72
N LEU A 466 23.52 -10.23 -18.96
CA LEU A 466 24.53 -10.73 -19.89
C LEU A 466 25.95 -10.44 -19.40
N ALA A 467 26.20 -9.22 -18.92
CA ALA A 467 27.49 -8.81 -18.38
C ALA A 467 27.88 -9.61 -17.13
N MET A 468 26.91 -9.91 -16.26
CA MET A 468 27.11 -10.77 -15.09
C MET A 468 27.30 -12.24 -15.50
N LYS A 469 26.49 -12.77 -16.41
CA LYS A 469 26.55 -14.17 -16.89
C LYS A 469 27.88 -14.50 -17.56
N HIS A 470 28.43 -13.57 -18.35
CA HIS A 470 29.72 -13.74 -19.01
C HIS A 470 30.91 -13.25 -18.17
N ASN A 471 30.70 -12.84 -16.91
CA ASN A 471 31.73 -12.29 -16.03
C ASN A 471 32.53 -11.12 -16.64
N TRP A 472 31.88 -10.28 -17.45
CA TRP A 472 32.54 -9.12 -18.08
C TRP A 472 32.92 -8.03 -17.07
N CYS A 473 32.19 -7.94 -15.96
CA CYS A 473 32.51 -7.03 -14.87
C CYS A 473 32.02 -7.60 -13.52
N SER A 474 32.57 -7.11 -12.41
CA SER A 474 32.08 -7.47 -11.08
C SER A 474 30.70 -6.86 -10.82
N ILE A 475 29.90 -7.47 -9.94
CA ILE A 475 28.57 -6.96 -9.57
C ILE A 475 28.66 -5.48 -9.14
N SER A 476 29.65 -5.12 -8.31
CA SER A 476 29.85 -3.73 -7.89
C SER A 476 30.18 -2.79 -9.06
N ALA A 477 31.02 -3.21 -10.01
CA ALA A 477 31.32 -2.41 -11.19
C ALA A 477 30.09 -2.25 -12.10
N CYS A 478 29.32 -3.33 -12.30
CA CYS A 478 28.08 -3.32 -13.06
C CYS A 478 27.07 -2.31 -12.48
N ARG A 479 26.79 -2.40 -11.18
CA ARG A 479 25.85 -1.49 -10.49
C ARG A 479 26.29 -0.03 -10.56
N LYS A 480 27.60 0.23 -10.41
CA LYS A 480 28.16 1.59 -10.53
C LYS A 480 28.04 2.15 -11.93
N ILE A 481 28.30 1.34 -12.96
CA ILE A 481 28.18 1.75 -14.36
C ILE A 481 26.71 2.09 -14.68
N CYS A 482 25.77 1.21 -14.33
CA CYS A 482 24.34 1.46 -14.56
C CYS A 482 23.84 2.70 -13.82
N ASN A 483 24.22 2.87 -12.56
CA ASN A 483 23.87 4.08 -11.81
C ASN A 483 24.51 5.33 -12.41
N SER A 484 25.77 5.25 -12.88
CA SER A 484 26.43 6.39 -13.52
C SER A 484 25.72 6.80 -14.80
N ILE A 485 25.27 5.85 -15.62
CA ILE A 485 24.48 6.15 -16.82
C ILE A 485 23.12 6.76 -16.44
N GLY A 486 22.47 6.22 -15.40
CA GLY A 486 21.18 6.68 -14.89
C GLY A 486 21.18 8.03 -14.17
N GLU A 487 22.35 8.60 -13.85
CA GLU A 487 22.49 9.90 -13.19
C GLU A 487 23.17 10.93 -14.11
N PHE A 488 24.35 10.61 -14.65
CA PHE A 488 25.09 11.52 -15.51
C PHE A 488 24.44 11.68 -16.88
N GLY A 489 23.80 10.63 -17.41
CA GLY A 489 23.07 10.70 -18.67
C GLY A 489 21.94 11.73 -18.64
N PRO A 490 20.98 11.59 -17.70
CA PRO A 490 19.94 12.59 -17.49
C PRO A 490 20.48 13.99 -17.20
N ALA A 491 21.52 14.12 -16.37
CA ALA A 491 22.12 15.42 -16.05
C ALA A 491 22.69 16.14 -17.29
N ILE A 492 23.45 15.44 -18.13
CA ILE A 492 24.00 16.01 -19.37
C ILE A 492 22.87 16.44 -20.30
N MET A 493 21.84 15.60 -20.46
CA MET A 493 20.71 15.91 -21.33
C MET A 493 19.89 17.10 -20.83
N LEU A 494 19.73 17.27 -19.51
CA LEU A 494 19.10 18.46 -18.93
C LEU A 494 19.93 19.73 -19.15
N ILE A 495 21.26 19.67 -19.00
CA ILE A 495 22.14 20.81 -19.27
C ILE A 495 22.05 21.24 -20.74
N VAL A 496 22.01 20.27 -21.66
CA VAL A 496 21.83 20.55 -23.09
C VAL A 496 20.44 21.11 -23.36
N LEU A 497 19.40 20.59 -22.69
CA LEU A 497 18.03 21.09 -22.82
C LEU A 497 17.91 22.57 -22.44
N CYS A 498 18.63 23.02 -21.40
CA CYS A 498 18.68 24.44 -21.02
C CYS A 498 19.22 25.37 -22.11
N GLN A 499 19.93 24.83 -23.13
CA GLN A 499 20.46 25.61 -24.25
C GLN A 499 19.56 25.58 -25.50
N VAL A 500 18.45 24.82 -25.48
CA VAL A 500 17.55 24.69 -26.62
C VAL A 500 16.62 25.91 -26.68
N PRO A 501 16.59 26.68 -27.79
CA PRO A 501 15.70 27.83 -27.94
C PRO A 501 14.23 27.43 -27.95
N ALA A 502 13.38 28.27 -27.34
CA ALA A 502 11.93 28.12 -27.36
C ALA A 502 11.40 27.97 -28.80
N GLY A 503 10.53 26.98 -29.03
CA GLY A 503 9.94 26.66 -30.34
C GLY A 503 10.40 25.35 -30.98
N HIS A 504 11.47 24.71 -30.50
CA HIS A 504 11.91 23.39 -30.97
C HIS A 504 11.26 22.25 -30.18
N VAL A 505 9.94 22.08 -30.33
CA VAL A 505 9.14 21.11 -29.57
C VAL A 505 9.66 19.68 -29.72
N THR A 506 9.93 19.23 -30.96
CA THR A 506 10.40 17.86 -31.23
C THR A 506 11.74 17.55 -30.55
N LEU A 507 12.69 18.48 -30.62
CA LEU A 507 13.99 18.31 -29.98
C LEU A 507 13.87 18.29 -28.46
N THR A 508 13.02 19.16 -27.91
CA THR A 508 12.75 19.25 -26.47
C THR A 508 12.15 17.95 -25.95
N VAL A 509 11.12 17.42 -26.62
CA VAL A 509 10.50 16.14 -26.27
C VAL A 509 11.48 14.98 -26.41
N ALA A 510 12.32 14.97 -27.45
CA ALA A 510 13.35 13.94 -27.63
C ALA A 510 14.39 13.97 -26.51
N MET A 511 14.84 15.16 -26.10
CA MET A 511 15.80 15.32 -24.99
C MET A 511 15.18 14.89 -23.66
N LEU A 512 13.95 15.33 -23.36
CA LEU A 512 13.19 14.92 -22.18
C LEU A 512 12.95 13.41 -22.14
N SER A 513 12.70 12.80 -23.30
CA SER A 513 12.58 11.33 -23.42
C SER A 513 13.91 10.63 -23.19
N GLY A 514 15.02 11.23 -23.59
CA GLY A 514 16.36 10.77 -23.25
C GLY A 514 16.65 10.87 -21.75
N VAL A 515 16.22 11.95 -21.09
CA VAL A 515 16.38 12.15 -19.63
C VAL A 515 15.65 11.05 -18.85
N VAL A 516 14.35 10.90 -19.11
CA VAL A 516 13.50 9.91 -18.43
C VAL A 516 13.88 8.49 -18.86
N GLY A 517 14.28 8.30 -20.11
CA GLY A 517 14.74 7.01 -20.66
C GLY A 517 16.03 6.48 -20.03
N LEU A 518 17.09 7.31 -19.99
CA LEU A 518 18.38 6.91 -19.42
C LEU A 518 18.31 6.66 -17.92
N SER A 519 17.35 7.28 -17.24
CA SER A 519 17.03 7.02 -15.83
C SER A 519 16.69 5.54 -15.54
N ALA A 520 16.36 4.73 -16.56
CA ALA A 520 16.22 3.28 -16.42
C ALA A 520 17.46 2.59 -15.83
N GLY A 521 18.66 3.14 -16.05
CA GLY A 521 19.90 2.63 -15.45
C GLY A 521 19.93 2.69 -13.92
N HIS A 522 19.13 3.57 -13.30
CA HIS A 522 18.97 3.64 -11.85
C HIS A 522 18.27 2.40 -11.27
N LEU A 523 17.28 1.83 -11.98
CA LEU A 523 16.56 0.64 -11.54
C LEU A 523 17.49 -0.57 -11.40
N THR A 524 18.38 -0.79 -12.37
CA THR A 524 19.35 -1.89 -12.31
C THR A 524 20.59 -1.55 -11.48
N GLY A 525 20.85 -0.27 -11.25
CA GLY A 525 21.93 0.24 -10.41
C GLY A 525 21.60 0.19 -8.93
N ILE A 526 20.72 1.06 -8.43
CA ILE A 526 20.53 1.31 -7.00
C ILE A 526 19.53 0.36 -6.36
N TRP A 527 18.42 0.06 -7.03
CA TRP A 527 17.38 -0.77 -6.42
C TRP A 527 17.89 -2.17 -6.10
N LEU A 528 18.69 -2.75 -7.00
CA LEU A 528 19.34 -4.05 -6.79
C LEU A 528 20.52 -4.00 -5.80
N THR A 529 21.21 -2.86 -5.69
CA THR A 529 22.36 -2.71 -4.78
C THR A 529 21.99 -2.91 -3.31
N HIS A 530 20.75 -2.58 -2.89
CA HIS A 530 20.27 -2.83 -1.53
C HIS A 530 20.28 -4.32 -1.16
N ILE A 531 19.93 -5.16 -2.12
CA ILE A 531 19.90 -6.62 -2.00
C ILE A 531 21.33 -7.16 -2.00
N ASP A 532 22.15 -6.67 -2.93
CA ASP A 532 23.55 -7.11 -3.11
C ASP A 532 24.43 -6.74 -1.88
N MET A 533 24.19 -5.59 -1.24
CA MET A 533 25.00 -5.12 -0.10
C MET A 533 24.62 -5.77 1.22
N THR A 534 23.33 -6.02 1.47
CA THR A 534 22.85 -6.51 2.77
C THR A 534 21.69 -7.49 2.60
N PRO A 535 21.91 -8.73 2.12
CA PRO A 535 20.82 -9.68 1.86
C PRO A 535 19.88 -9.87 3.06
N ASN A 536 20.44 -9.95 4.27
CA ASN A 536 19.69 -10.15 5.51
C ASN A 536 19.01 -8.89 6.06
N PHE A 537 19.36 -7.70 5.57
CA PHE A 537 18.84 -6.41 6.05
C PHE A 537 18.38 -5.48 4.91
N ALA A 538 18.23 -6.00 3.68
CA ALA A 538 17.97 -5.23 2.48
C ALA A 538 16.69 -4.41 2.60
N GLY A 539 15.65 -5.01 3.20
CA GLY A 539 14.38 -4.31 3.48
C GLY A 539 14.55 -3.14 4.46
N SER A 540 15.36 -3.29 5.51
CA SER A 540 15.62 -2.20 6.47
C SER A 540 16.48 -1.08 5.86
N VAL A 541 17.50 -1.43 5.07
CA VAL A 541 18.37 -0.45 4.40
C VAL A 541 17.59 0.31 3.33
N MET A 542 16.82 -0.40 2.50
CA MET A 542 15.91 0.19 1.50
C MET A 542 14.88 1.10 2.17
N GLY A 543 14.28 0.68 3.29
CA GLY A 543 13.31 1.50 4.01
C GLY A 543 13.87 2.86 4.41
N ILE A 544 15.12 2.91 4.91
CA ILE A 544 15.75 4.18 5.29
C ILE A 544 16.15 5.02 4.09
N THR A 545 16.80 4.43 3.08
CA THR A 545 17.22 5.21 1.91
C THR A 545 16.02 5.77 1.17
N ASN A 546 14.95 4.98 1.05
CA ASN A 546 13.69 5.41 0.44
C ASN A 546 12.98 6.48 1.28
N PHE A 547 13.01 6.42 2.62
CA PHE A 547 12.45 7.47 3.47
C PHE A 547 13.06 8.84 3.16
N PHE A 548 14.39 8.94 3.17
CA PHE A 548 15.08 10.19 2.87
C PHE A 548 14.92 10.60 1.41
N ALA A 549 14.94 9.65 0.48
CA ALA A 549 14.69 9.93 -0.93
C ALA A 549 13.27 10.49 -1.16
N ASN A 550 12.24 10.00 -0.45
CA ASN A 550 10.90 10.55 -0.58
C ASN A 550 10.78 11.95 0.04
N ILE A 551 11.52 12.25 1.11
CA ILE A 551 11.62 13.62 1.62
C ILE A 551 12.18 14.55 0.54
N THR A 552 13.23 14.14 -0.17
CA THR A 552 13.75 14.95 -1.28
C THR A 552 12.75 15.06 -2.44
N GLY A 553 11.98 14.01 -2.72
CA GLY A 553 10.89 14.04 -3.71
C GLY A 553 9.72 14.97 -3.35
N ILE A 554 9.44 15.20 -2.05
CA ILE A 554 8.44 16.18 -1.59
C ILE A 554 9.00 17.61 -1.67
N ILE A 555 10.26 17.80 -1.31
CA ILE A 555 10.90 19.12 -1.29
C ILE A 555 11.17 19.62 -2.71
N ALA A 556 11.53 18.74 -3.65
CA ALA A 556 11.98 19.14 -4.98
C ALA A 556 10.93 19.98 -5.76
N PRO A 557 9.65 19.57 -5.86
CA PRO A 557 8.61 20.37 -6.51
C PRO A 557 8.32 21.68 -5.77
N LEU A 558 8.39 21.69 -4.44
CA LEU A 558 8.19 22.90 -3.63
C LEU A 558 9.28 23.94 -3.89
N VAL A 559 10.53 23.50 -4.04
CA VAL A 559 11.66 24.36 -4.38
C VAL A 559 11.56 24.84 -5.82
N ALA A 560 11.22 23.96 -6.77
CA ALA A 560 11.00 24.36 -8.16
C ALA A 560 9.90 25.43 -8.28
N GLY A 561 8.74 25.21 -7.65
CA GLY A 561 7.65 26.18 -7.61
C GLY A 561 8.02 27.51 -6.95
N ALA A 562 8.82 27.48 -5.87
CA ALA A 562 9.29 28.70 -5.20
C ALA A 562 10.26 29.52 -6.07
N VAL A 563 11.18 28.85 -6.78
CA VAL A 563 12.12 29.50 -7.70
C VAL A 563 11.37 30.15 -8.87
N ILE A 564 10.37 29.45 -9.44
CA ILE A 564 9.55 29.96 -10.53
C ILE A 564 8.68 31.14 -10.08
N ALA A 565 8.15 31.10 -8.85
CA ALA A 565 7.29 32.16 -8.32
C ALA A 565 8.02 33.48 -8.01
N ASP A 566 9.32 33.44 -7.69
CA ASP A 566 10.12 34.65 -7.43
C ASP A 566 10.47 35.39 -8.74
N GLU A 567 10.60 34.70 -9.88
CA GLU A 567 10.84 35.35 -11.17
C GLU A 567 9.60 36.07 -11.74
N VAL A 568 8.38 35.67 -11.37
CA VAL A 568 7.15 36.38 -11.79
C VAL A 568 6.95 37.70 -11.03
N ARG A 569 7.73 37.97 -9.97
CA ARG A 569 7.68 39.20 -9.17
C ARG A 569 8.70 40.27 -9.56
N HIS A 570 9.58 40.01 -10.52
CA HIS A 570 10.54 40.96 -11.08
C HIS A 570 10.34 41.12 -12.58
#